data_AF-A0A3D5YZE7-F1
#
_entry.id   AF-A0A3D5YZE7-F1
#
_cell.length_a   1.000
_cell.length_b   1.000
_cell.length_c   1.000
_cell.angle_alpha   90.00
_cell.angle_beta   90.00
_cell.angle_gamma   90.00
#
_symmetry.space_group_name_H-M   'P 1'
#
loop_
_entity.id
_entity.type
_entity.pdbx_description
1 polymer ?
#
loop_
_entity_poly.entity_id
_entity_poly.type
_entity_poly.pdbx_seq_one_letter_code
_entity_poly.pdbx_strand_id
1 'polypeptide(L)'
;MNQEERKDAVLAWIQSGCNYDEGVKLYSQFGKNNFLRKDFPRKEKKYTTKIIYELCKSAGLNYHQLKAEDKIPVFQEKLPEQKTIQKPELFVVPSGETLPVKELPEIMEAKDLVEYPAAMRRIIAEYAELFQERSKMHRILTEMPEGNSQALKTKRAEIFDVVKSLSVRLEFLYAIRQQFDLNGEIPLDDEIWPAPKEELETELPDDPDQLRKMKKNQQSANTKDQNMLDYQSEKKAGELCPMPAGPKRMKLENRIKARVKFIQEIDLKLVKTDAV
;
A
#
# COMPACT_ATOMS: atom_id res chain seq x y z
N MET A 1 2.38 -43.80 7.99
CA MET A 1 2.23 -43.80 6.52
C MET A 1 3.57 -43.62 5.86
N ASN A 2 3.92 -44.58 5.02
CA ASN A 2 5.06 -44.53 4.11
C ASN A 2 4.78 -43.57 2.95
N GLN A 3 5.81 -43.19 2.20
CA GLN A 3 5.67 -42.15 1.17
C GLN A 3 4.70 -42.57 0.05
N GLU A 4 4.71 -43.84 -0.34
CA GLU A 4 3.83 -44.36 -1.39
C GLU A 4 2.36 -44.33 -0.97
N GLU A 5 2.07 -44.79 0.26
CA GLU A 5 0.73 -44.73 0.85
C GLU A 5 0.17 -43.29 0.91
N ARG A 6 1.04 -42.29 1.10
CA ARG A 6 0.62 -40.86 1.09
C ARG A 6 0.24 -40.40 -0.31
N LYS A 7 0.97 -40.83 -1.34
CA LYS A 7 0.64 -40.50 -2.73
C LYS A 7 -0.69 -41.11 -3.11
N ASP A 8 -0.89 -42.39 -2.83
CA ASP A 8 -2.12 -43.11 -3.16
C ASP A 8 -3.33 -42.48 -2.44
N ALA A 9 -3.19 -42.16 -1.15
CA ALA A 9 -4.25 -41.49 -0.39
C ALA A 9 -4.61 -40.11 -0.96
N VAL A 10 -3.63 -39.31 -1.39
CA VAL A 10 -3.88 -38.00 -1.99
C VAL A 10 -4.47 -38.13 -3.39
N LEU A 11 -4.02 -39.09 -4.22
CA LEU A 11 -4.58 -39.33 -5.55
C LEU A 11 -6.03 -39.83 -5.48
N ALA A 12 -6.33 -40.77 -4.58
CA ALA A 12 -7.69 -41.26 -4.35
C ALA A 12 -8.62 -40.13 -3.89
N TRP A 13 -8.15 -39.25 -3.01
CA TRP A 13 -8.90 -38.07 -2.56
C TRP A 13 -9.11 -37.03 -3.67
N ILE A 14 -8.15 -36.86 -4.58
CA ILE A 14 -8.33 -36.00 -5.76
C ILE A 14 -9.40 -36.60 -6.69
N GLN A 15 -9.34 -37.92 -6.93
CA GLN A 15 -10.32 -38.64 -7.75
C GLN A 15 -11.72 -38.63 -7.15
N SER A 16 -11.86 -38.58 -5.82
CA SER A 16 -13.16 -38.48 -5.13
C SER A 16 -13.79 -37.07 -5.19
N GLY A 17 -13.14 -36.11 -5.83
CA GLY A 17 -13.64 -34.75 -5.99
C GLY A 17 -13.15 -33.76 -4.94
N CYS A 18 -12.04 -34.05 -4.26
CA CYS A 18 -11.37 -33.15 -3.31
C CYS A 18 -12.28 -32.64 -2.18
N ASN A 19 -13.07 -33.52 -1.54
CA ASN A 19 -13.90 -33.12 -0.40
C ASN A 19 -13.05 -32.46 0.70
N TYR A 20 -13.44 -31.25 1.13
CA TYR A 20 -12.62 -30.43 2.00
C TYR A 20 -12.37 -31.09 3.37
N ASP A 21 -13.40 -31.63 4.01
CA ASP A 21 -13.28 -32.24 5.34
C ASP A 21 -12.43 -33.51 5.34
N GLU A 22 -12.51 -34.30 4.26
CA GLU A 22 -11.61 -35.43 4.04
C GLU A 22 -10.16 -34.98 3.85
N GLY A 23 -9.94 -33.89 3.10
CA GLY A 23 -8.63 -33.26 2.95
C GLY A 23 -8.05 -32.78 4.28
N VAL A 24 -8.87 -32.20 5.16
CA VAL A 24 -8.46 -31.77 6.51
C VAL A 24 -8.04 -32.96 7.36
N LYS A 25 -8.78 -34.07 7.30
CA LYS A 25 -8.42 -35.32 7.99
C LYS A 25 -7.10 -35.89 7.48
N LEU A 26 -6.91 -35.97 6.16
CA LEU A 26 -5.66 -36.42 5.54
C LEU A 26 -4.48 -35.52 5.94
N TYR A 27 -4.67 -34.20 5.91
CA TYR A 27 -3.60 -33.25 6.26
C TYR A 27 -3.23 -33.34 7.74
N SER A 28 -4.18 -33.68 8.61
CA SER A 28 -3.90 -33.89 10.04
C SER A 28 -3.00 -35.11 10.29
N GLN A 29 -3.08 -36.14 9.44
CA GLN A 29 -2.28 -37.36 9.58
C GLN A 29 -0.81 -37.16 9.16
N PHE A 30 -0.56 -36.53 8.00
CA PHE A 30 0.81 -36.44 7.44
C PHE A 30 1.19 -35.06 6.89
N GLY A 31 0.39 -34.01 7.10
CA GLY A 31 0.69 -32.65 6.65
C GLY A 31 1.88 -32.04 7.38
N LYS A 32 2.79 -31.37 6.68
CA LYS A 32 4.07 -30.91 7.27
C LYS A 32 3.94 -29.70 8.20
N ASN A 33 2.94 -28.83 8.00
CA ASN A 33 2.82 -27.57 8.73
C ASN A 33 1.81 -27.65 9.89
N ASN A 34 2.31 -27.54 11.12
CA ASN A 34 1.50 -27.58 12.34
C ASN A 34 0.50 -26.43 12.47
N PHE A 35 0.80 -25.25 11.92
CA PHE A 35 -0.13 -24.12 11.93
C PHE A 35 -1.33 -24.42 11.04
N LEU A 36 -1.09 -24.90 9.82
CA LEU A 36 -2.15 -25.21 8.86
C LEU A 36 -3.06 -26.36 9.33
N ARG A 37 -2.50 -27.35 10.05
CA ARG A 37 -3.31 -28.40 10.70
C ARG A 37 -4.38 -27.83 11.65
N LYS A 38 -4.08 -26.73 12.35
CA LYS A 38 -5.03 -26.05 13.25
C LYS A 38 -5.93 -25.07 12.51
N ASP A 39 -5.47 -24.51 11.41
CA ASP A 39 -6.15 -23.41 10.71
C ASP A 39 -7.13 -23.88 9.62
N PHE A 40 -6.91 -25.05 9.00
CA PHE A 40 -7.81 -25.57 7.97
C PHE A 40 -9.23 -25.96 8.44
N PRO A 41 -9.45 -26.55 9.63
CA PRO A 41 -10.79 -26.96 10.05
C PRO A 41 -11.83 -25.83 9.92
N ARG A 42 -12.97 -26.12 9.27
CA ARG A 42 -14.11 -25.21 9.04
C ARG A 42 -13.83 -23.96 8.18
N LYS A 43 -12.74 -23.94 7.41
CA LYS A 43 -12.35 -22.78 6.56
C LYS A 43 -12.29 -23.10 5.06
N GLU A 44 -13.20 -23.95 4.57
CA GLU A 44 -13.31 -24.37 3.17
C GLU A 44 -13.23 -23.18 2.20
N LYS A 45 -14.13 -22.21 2.32
CA LYS A 45 -14.20 -21.02 1.45
C LYS A 45 -12.89 -20.24 1.29
N LYS A 46 -11.98 -20.33 2.27
CA LYS A 46 -10.70 -19.61 2.26
C LYS A 46 -9.54 -20.46 1.76
N TYR A 47 -9.58 -21.78 1.99
CA TYR A 47 -8.40 -22.63 1.87
C TYR A 47 -8.58 -23.86 0.96
N THR A 48 -9.66 -23.99 0.19
CA THR A 48 -9.88 -25.12 -0.74
C THR A 48 -8.67 -25.38 -1.64
N THR A 49 -8.15 -24.36 -2.33
CA THR A 49 -6.96 -24.54 -3.19
C THR A 49 -5.69 -24.81 -2.38
N LYS A 50 -5.58 -24.18 -1.21
CA LYS A 50 -4.39 -24.25 -0.35
C LYS A 50 -4.22 -25.65 0.24
N ILE A 51 -5.31 -26.30 0.65
CA ILE A 51 -5.23 -27.64 1.23
C ILE A 51 -4.81 -28.69 0.18
N ILE A 52 -5.29 -28.55 -1.06
CA ILE A 52 -4.89 -29.41 -2.19
C ILE A 52 -3.38 -29.28 -2.44
N TYR A 53 -2.89 -28.04 -2.57
CA TYR A 53 -1.46 -27.77 -2.76
C TYR A 53 -0.60 -28.37 -1.64
N GLU A 54 -0.99 -28.18 -0.39
CA GLU A 54 -0.23 -28.62 0.78
C GLU A 54 -0.25 -30.15 0.94
N LEU A 55 -1.33 -30.83 0.54
CA LEU A 55 -1.42 -32.29 0.49
C LEU A 55 -0.54 -32.86 -0.61
N CYS A 56 -0.60 -32.34 -1.84
CA CYS A 56 0.30 -32.75 -2.94
C CYS A 56 1.77 -32.60 -2.53
N LYS A 57 2.14 -31.47 -1.93
CA LYS A 57 3.51 -31.21 -1.43
C LYS A 57 3.92 -32.15 -0.29
N SER A 58 2.98 -32.57 0.56
CA SER A 58 3.25 -33.50 1.67
C SER A 58 3.41 -34.94 1.15
N ALA A 59 2.68 -35.32 0.11
CA ALA A 59 2.78 -36.61 -0.59
C ALA A 59 3.90 -36.67 -1.64
N GLY A 60 4.53 -35.54 -1.99
CA GLY A 60 5.58 -35.49 -3.01
C GLY A 60 5.06 -35.55 -4.45
N LEU A 61 3.79 -35.14 -4.65
CA LEU A 61 3.15 -35.02 -5.96
C LEU A 61 3.37 -33.61 -6.52
N ASN A 62 3.50 -33.51 -7.85
CA ASN A 62 3.61 -32.22 -8.53
C ASN A 62 2.21 -31.61 -8.76
N TYR A 63 1.85 -30.64 -7.93
CA TYR A 63 0.58 -29.94 -8.02
C TYR A 63 0.36 -29.25 -9.38
N HIS A 64 1.39 -28.62 -9.96
CA HIS A 64 1.25 -27.88 -11.22
C HIS A 64 1.00 -28.81 -12.39
N GLN A 65 1.64 -29.99 -12.39
CA GLN A 65 1.38 -31.02 -13.39
C GLN A 65 -0.04 -31.57 -13.28
N LEU A 66 -0.51 -31.91 -12.08
CA LEU A 66 -1.88 -32.40 -11.85
C LEU A 66 -2.95 -31.35 -12.21
N LYS A 67 -2.64 -30.06 -12.01
CA LYS A 67 -3.49 -28.94 -12.42
C LYS A 67 -3.51 -28.78 -13.94
N ALA A 68 -2.37 -28.95 -14.62
CA ALA A 68 -2.28 -28.86 -16.08
C ALA A 68 -2.95 -30.05 -16.80
N GLU A 69 -2.99 -31.21 -16.14
CA GLU A 69 -3.70 -32.41 -16.62
C GLU A 69 -5.20 -32.40 -16.27
N ASP A 70 -5.75 -31.27 -15.81
CA ASP A 70 -7.15 -31.08 -15.40
C ASP A 70 -7.67 -32.11 -14.37
N LYS A 71 -6.76 -32.74 -13.61
CA LYS A 71 -7.11 -33.75 -12.57
C LYS A 71 -7.60 -33.12 -11.28
N ILE A 72 -7.39 -31.81 -11.08
CA ILE A 72 -7.81 -31.08 -9.89
C ILE A 72 -9.07 -30.28 -10.24
N PRO A 73 -10.18 -30.42 -9.48
CA PRO A 73 -11.39 -29.64 -9.73
C PRO A 73 -11.11 -28.13 -9.70
N VAL A 74 -11.67 -27.40 -10.66
CA VAL A 74 -11.56 -25.94 -10.74
C VAL A 74 -12.51 -25.32 -9.72
N PHE A 75 -11.97 -24.93 -8.56
CA PHE A 75 -12.70 -24.14 -7.58
C PHE A 75 -12.58 -22.66 -7.94
N GLN A 76 -13.71 -21.97 -8.16
CA GLN A 76 -13.73 -20.53 -8.37
C GLN A 76 -13.23 -19.80 -7.11
N GLU A 77 -11.95 -19.44 -7.10
CA GLU A 77 -11.39 -18.56 -6.08
C GLU A 77 -11.94 -17.15 -6.27
N LYS A 78 -12.89 -16.73 -5.41
CA LYS A 78 -12.98 -15.31 -5.04
C LYS A 78 -11.95 -15.06 -3.95
N LEU A 79 -10.68 -14.86 -4.33
CA LEU A 79 -9.64 -14.54 -3.36
C LEU A 79 -9.73 -13.06 -2.93
N PRO A 80 -9.70 -12.75 -1.62
CA PRO A 80 -9.40 -11.42 -1.13
C PRO A 80 -7.91 -11.10 -1.38
N GLU A 81 -7.63 -9.86 -1.80
CA GLU A 81 -6.30 -9.36 -2.17
C GLU A 81 -5.26 -9.51 -1.06
N GLN A 82 -4.28 -10.39 -1.25
CA GLN A 82 -2.96 -10.30 -0.60
C GLN A 82 -1.88 -10.77 -1.58
N LYS A 83 -1.12 -9.82 -2.16
CA LYS A 83 0.02 -10.09 -3.02
C LYS A 83 1.24 -10.47 -2.18
N THR A 84 1.66 -11.73 -2.25
CA THR A 84 3.04 -12.15 -1.97
C THR A 84 3.62 -12.66 -3.28
N ILE A 85 4.56 -11.93 -3.88
CA ILE A 85 5.22 -12.33 -5.13
C ILE A 85 6.44 -13.18 -4.78
N GLN A 86 6.49 -14.36 -5.39
CA GLN A 86 7.61 -15.30 -5.38
C GLN A 86 8.69 -14.83 -6.37
N LYS A 87 9.95 -15.08 -5.99
CA LYS A 87 11.17 -14.99 -6.79
C LYS A 87 11.11 -15.95 -8.01
N PRO A 88 11.53 -15.52 -9.22
CA PRO A 88 11.97 -16.45 -10.25
C PRO A 88 13.47 -16.31 -10.56
N GLU A 89 14.01 -17.42 -11.05
CA GLU A 89 15.40 -17.68 -11.40
C GLU A 89 15.90 -16.92 -12.63
N LEU A 90 17.21 -16.78 -12.68
CA LEU A 90 18.00 -16.02 -13.65
C LEU A 90 17.69 -16.36 -15.10
N PHE A 91 17.39 -15.32 -15.89
CA PHE A 91 17.61 -15.29 -17.32
C PHE A 91 18.65 -14.19 -17.61
N VAL A 92 19.79 -14.60 -18.15
CA VAL A 92 20.90 -13.72 -18.54
C VAL A 92 20.70 -13.32 -19.99
N VAL A 93 20.32 -12.06 -20.28
CA VAL A 93 20.51 -11.42 -21.59
C VAL A 93 20.59 -9.89 -21.37
N PRO A 94 21.40 -9.16 -22.18
CA PRO A 94 22.08 -7.94 -21.77
C PRO A 94 21.28 -6.67 -22.03
N SER A 95 21.55 -5.68 -21.17
CA SER A 95 21.46 -4.24 -21.43
C SER A 95 20.23 -3.72 -22.20
N GLY A 96 19.24 -3.29 -21.43
CA GLY A 96 18.29 -2.26 -21.83
C GLY A 96 16.92 -2.79 -22.23
N GLU A 97 16.04 -3.01 -21.24
CA GLU A 97 14.61 -2.64 -21.32
C GLU A 97 13.86 -2.96 -20.02
N THR A 98 12.74 -2.26 -19.90
CA THR A 98 11.87 -1.95 -18.76
C THR A 98 11.10 -3.12 -18.14
N LEU A 99 10.77 -3.00 -16.85
CA LEU A 99 9.84 -3.85 -16.09
C LEU A 99 8.42 -3.80 -16.69
N PRO A 100 7.60 -4.88 -16.58
CA PRO A 100 6.28 -4.96 -17.21
C PRO A 100 5.29 -4.05 -16.46
N VAL A 101 5.02 -2.91 -17.08
CA VAL A 101 3.85 -2.08 -16.79
C VAL A 101 2.62 -2.90 -17.18
N LYS A 102 1.56 -2.86 -16.37
CA LYS A 102 0.25 -3.31 -16.81
C LYS A 102 -0.11 -2.42 -18.00
N GLU A 103 0.13 -2.88 -19.22
CA GLU A 103 -0.09 -2.13 -20.46
C GLU A 103 -1.53 -1.61 -20.42
N LEU A 104 -1.67 -0.31 -20.21
CA LEU A 104 -2.85 0.39 -20.69
C LEU A 104 -2.87 0.18 -22.20
N PRO A 105 -4.03 -0.09 -22.81
CA PRO A 105 -4.11 -0.46 -24.21
C PRO A 105 -3.43 0.61 -25.06
N GLU A 106 -2.26 0.23 -25.58
CA GLU A 106 -1.53 0.96 -26.59
C GLU A 106 -2.22 0.65 -27.91
N ILE A 107 -3.03 1.60 -28.36
CA ILE A 107 -3.31 2.03 -29.75
C ILE A 107 -4.47 3.02 -29.61
N MET A 108 -4.15 4.30 -29.39
CA MET A 108 -5.07 5.40 -29.69
C MET A 108 -4.38 6.24 -30.76
N GLU A 109 -5.06 6.48 -31.89
CA GLU A 109 -4.50 7.18 -33.04
C GLU A 109 -3.89 8.53 -32.62
N ALA A 110 -2.59 8.70 -32.86
CA ALA A 110 -1.88 9.92 -32.55
C ALA A 110 -2.22 11.00 -33.58
N LYS A 111 -3.28 11.75 -33.33
CA LYS A 111 -3.53 13.03 -34.02
C LYS A 111 -2.38 14.00 -33.75
N ASP A 112 -2.11 14.90 -34.69
CA ASP A 112 -1.08 15.92 -34.49
C ASP A 112 -1.46 16.83 -33.30
N LEU A 113 -0.47 17.24 -32.50
CA LEU A 113 -0.69 17.96 -31.25
C LEU A 113 -1.46 19.27 -31.48
N VAL A 114 -1.30 19.85 -32.68
CA VAL A 114 -1.95 21.09 -33.12
C VAL A 114 -3.48 20.95 -33.23
N GLU A 115 -3.97 19.74 -33.52
CA GLU A 115 -5.40 19.45 -33.72
C GLU A 115 -6.18 19.41 -32.41
N TYR A 116 -5.52 19.19 -31.28
CA TYR A 116 -6.17 19.11 -29.98
C TYR A 116 -6.50 20.50 -29.43
N PRO A 117 -7.63 20.67 -28.71
CA PRO A 117 -7.93 21.89 -27.95
C PRO A 117 -6.82 22.23 -26.93
N ALA A 118 -6.72 23.50 -26.54
CA ALA A 118 -5.66 23.97 -25.65
C ALA A 118 -5.59 23.20 -24.32
N ALA A 119 -6.74 22.90 -23.71
CA ALA A 119 -6.83 22.08 -22.51
C ALA A 119 -6.30 20.65 -22.72
N MET A 120 -6.64 20.01 -23.84
CA MET A 120 -6.12 18.67 -24.19
C MET A 120 -4.62 18.67 -24.46
N ARG A 121 -4.09 19.69 -25.14
CA ARG A 121 -2.63 19.83 -25.32
C ARG A 121 -1.91 19.92 -23.98
N ARG A 122 -2.49 20.66 -23.02
CA ARG A 122 -1.97 20.75 -21.65
C ARG A 122 -2.02 19.41 -20.93
N ILE A 123 -3.12 18.66 -21.03
CA ILE A 123 -3.26 17.31 -20.48
C ILE A 123 -2.19 16.37 -21.05
N ILE A 124 -1.98 16.38 -22.37
CA ILE A 124 -0.99 15.53 -23.04
C ILE A 124 0.43 15.89 -22.57
N ALA A 125 0.75 17.17 -22.49
CA ALA A 125 2.05 17.64 -21.99
C ALA A 125 2.26 17.22 -20.53
N GLU A 126 1.28 17.46 -19.65
CA GLU A 126 1.35 17.07 -18.24
C GLU A 126 1.49 15.55 -18.08
N TYR A 127 0.72 14.77 -18.84
CA TYR A 127 0.83 13.31 -18.83
C TYR A 127 2.25 12.85 -19.19
N ALA A 128 2.84 13.43 -20.22
CA ALA A 128 4.21 13.12 -20.63
C ALA A 128 5.24 13.47 -19.54
N GLU A 129 5.11 14.64 -18.91
CA GLU A 129 5.99 15.08 -17.82
C GLU A 129 5.88 14.14 -16.60
N LEU A 130 4.66 13.83 -16.16
CA LEU A 130 4.42 12.94 -15.02
C LEU A 130 4.91 11.51 -15.29
N PHE A 131 4.79 11.03 -16.53
CA PHE A 131 5.30 9.72 -16.92
C PHE A 131 6.83 9.68 -16.86
N GLN A 132 7.50 10.74 -17.32
CA GLN A 132 8.95 10.89 -17.19
C GLN A 132 9.38 10.97 -15.73
N GLU A 133 8.66 11.72 -14.90
CA GLU A 133 8.94 11.84 -13.46
C GLU A 133 8.80 10.50 -12.75
N ARG A 134 7.71 9.76 -13.01
CA ARG A 134 7.50 8.42 -12.46
C ARG A 134 8.62 7.47 -12.87
N SER A 135 9.07 7.55 -14.12
CA SER A 135 10.20 6.76 -14.63
C SER A 135 11.52 7.12 -13.93
N LYS A 136 11.78 8.41 -13.68
CA LYS A 136 12.92 8.86 -12.87
C LYS A 136 12.85 8.31 -11.44
N MET A 137 11.68 8.31 -10.82
CA MET A 137 11.49 7.75 -9.46
C MET A 137 11.78 6.24 -9.41
N HIS A 138 11.30 5.46 -10.39
CA HIS A 138 11.63 4.03 -10.49
C HIS A 138 13.12 3.79 -10.72
N ARG A 139 13.76 4.62 -11.55
CA ARG A 139 15.21 4.56 -11.78
C ARG A 139 15.98 4.80 -10.49
N ILE A 140 15.63 5.85 -9.74
CA ILE A 140 16.23 6.13 -8.43
C ILE A 140 16.05 4.93 -7.50
N LEU A 141 14.84 4.35 -7.44
CA LEU A 141 14.58 3.17 -6.61
C LEU A 141 15.45 1.97 -6.99
N THR A 142 15.74 1.80 -8.28
CA THR A 142 16.58 0.72 -8.82
C THR A 142 18.06 0.93 -8.51
N GLU A 143 18.52 2.18 -8.59
CA GLU A 143 19.92 2.57 -8.30
C GLU A 143 20.23 2.65 -6.79
N MET A 144 19.20 2.61 -5.93
CA MET A 144 19.40 2.66 -4.47
C MET A 144 20.13 1.41 -3.95
N PRO A 145 21.06 1.56 -2.99
CA PRO A 145 21.85 0.44 -2.49
C PRO A 145 20.99 -0.61 -1.79
N GLU A 146 21.37 -1.87 -1.93
CA GLU A 146 20.76 -2.98 -1.21
C GLU A 146 21.17 -2.91 0.27
N GLY A 147 20.21 -2.64 1.14
CA GLY A 147 20.47 -2.36 2.55
C GLY A 147 19.21 -2.00 3.32
N ASN A 148 19.23 -2.28 4.62
CA ASN A 148 18.05 -2.20 5.50
C ASN A 148 18.16 -1.13 6.59
N SER A 149 19.02 -0.12 6.41
CA SER A 149 19.08 1.02 7.33
C SER A 149 17.74 1.75 7.37
N GLN A 150 17.41 2.34 8.53
CA GLN A 150 16.13 3.04 8.70
C GLN A 150 15.98 4.21 7.72
N ALA A 151 17.08 4.92 7.43
CA ALA A 151 17.10 5.99 6.44
C ALA A 151 16.76 5.49 5.03
N LEU A 152 17.32 4.34 4.60
CA LEU A 152 17.02 3.76 3.29
C LEU A 152 15.57 3.27 3.21
N LYS A 153 15.05 2.65 4.28
CA LYS A 153 13.64 2.22 4.32
C LYS A 153 12.69 3.41 4.20
N THR A 154 12.99 4.51 4.88
CA THR A 154 12.18 5.74 4.85
C THR A 154 12.21 6.36 3.44
N LYS A 155 13.40 6.50 2.84
CA LYS A 155 13.55 7.01 1.47
C LYS A 155 12.83 6.16 0.44
N ARG A 156 12.91 4.82 0.53
CA ARG A 156 12.16 3.93 -0.38
C ARG A 156 10.65 4.16 -0.23
N ALA A 157 10.16 4.26 1.00
CA ALA A 157 8.75 4.52 1.25
C ALA A 157 8.30 5.87 0.66
N GLU A 158 9.09 6.93 0.85
CA GLU A 158 8.83 8.25 0.26
C GLU A 158 8.75 8.18 -1.27
N ILE A 159 9.70 7.51 -1.93
CA ILE A 159 9.68 7.30 -3.38
C ILE A 159 8.45 6.51 -3.81
N PHE A 160 8.07 5.46 -3.06
CA PHE A 160 6.86 4.68 -3.35
C PHE A 160 5.59 5.53 -3.25
N ASP A 161 5.50 6.41 -2.25
CA ASP A 161 4.37 7.31 -2.09
C ASP A 161 4.27 8.30 -3.26
N VAL A 162 5.40 8.85 -3.71
CA VAL A 162 5.47 9.72 -4.92
C VAL A 162 5.06 8.96 -6.18
N VAL A 163 5.59 7.74 -6.39
CA VAL A 163 5.20 6.90 -7.54
C VAL A 163 3.69 6.62 -7.52
N LYS A 164 3.11 6.39 -6.34
CA LYS A 164 1.68 6.16 -6.20
C LYS A 164 0.87 7.40 -6.56
N SER A 165 1.24 8.59 -6.08
CA SER A 165 0.53 9.83 -6.43
C SER A 165 0.62 10.15 -7.92
N LEU A 166 1.80 9.96 -8.53
CA LEU A 166 2.00 10.12 -9.98
C LEU A 166 1.13 9.14 -10.77
N SER A 167 1.07 7.87 -10.36
CA SER A 167 0.23 6.85 -11.00
C SER A 167 -1.26 7.21 -10.96
N VAL A 168 -1.77 7.68 -9.82
CA VAL A 168 -3.18 8.10 -9.70
C VAL A 168 -3.48 9.27 -10.64
N ARG A 169 -2.57 10.25 -10.73
CA ARG A 169 -2.74 11.39 -11.63
C ARG A 169 -2.70 10.97 -13.10
N LEU A 170 -1.79 10.08 -13.48
CA LEU A 170 -1.70 9.53 -14.83
C LEU A 170 -2.99 8.81 -15.24
N GLU A 171 -3.53 7.96 -14.36
CA GLU A 171 -4.81 7.26 -14.60
C GLU A 171 -5.96 8.25 -14.81
N PHE A 172 -6.02 9.31 -14.01
CA PHE A 172 -7.02 10.38 -14.14
C PHE A 172 -6.91 11.11 -15.49
N LEU A 173 -5.71 11.58 -15.87
CA LEU A 173 -5.50 12.26 -17.14
C LEU A 173 -5.77 11.34 -18.34
N TYR A 174 -5.43 10.06 -18.24
CA TYR A 174 -5.71 9.06 -19.26
C TYR A 174 -7.22 8.83 -19.42
N ALA A 175 -7.98 8.81 -18.32
CA ALA A 175 -9.44 8.71 -18.38
C ALA A 175 -10.06 9.92 -19.10
N ILE A 176 -9.58 11.13 -18.84
CA ILE A 176 -10.03 12.34 -19.56
C ILE A 176 -9.74 12.24 -21.05
N ARG A 177 -8.53 11.80 -21.42
CA ARG A 177 -8.18 11.61 -22.84
C ARG A 177 -9.08 10.60 -23.53
N GLN A 178 -9.37 9.47 -22.89
CA GLN A 178 -10.31 8.50 -23.42
C GLN A 178 -11.72 9.07 -23.59
N GLN A 179 -12.21 9.86 -22.62
CA GLN A 179 -13.50 10.53 -22.75
C GLN A 179 -13.51 11.46 -23.95
N PHE A 180 -12.50 12.32 -24.08
CA PHE A 180 -12.36 13.23 -25.23
C PHE A 180 -12.37 12.48 -26.57
N ASP A 181 -11.66 11.36 -26.68
CA ASP A 181 -11.63 10.58 -27.92
C ASP A 181 -12.98 9.89 -28.23
N LEU A 182 -13.79 9.60 -27.22
CA LEU A 182 -15.12 8.97 -27.37
C LEU A 182 -16.24 9.98 -27.69
N ASN A 183 -16.30 11.11 -26.99
CA ASN A 183 -17.42 12.06 -27.09
C ASN A 183 -17.00 13.51 -27.38
N GLY A 184 -15.70 13.81 -27.44
CA GLY A 184 -15.18 15.15 -27.68
C GLY A 184 -15.30 16.11 -26.49
N GLU A 185 -15.72 15.63 -25.32
CA GLU A 185 -15.92 16.47 -24.13
C GLU A 185 -14.66 16.50 -23.26
N ILE A 186 -14.38 17.67 -22.68
CA ILE A 186 -13.28 17.90 -21.74
C ILE A 186 -13.91 18.42 -20.45
N PRO A 187 -13.59 17.84 -19.27
CA PRO A 187 -14.03 18.38 -17.99
C PRO A 187 -13.56 19.83 -17.78
N LEU A 188 -14.19 20.52 -16.83
CA LEU A 188 -13.84 21.91 -16.53
C LEU A 188 -12.41 22.02 -15.99
N ASP A 189 -11.73 23.13 -16.31
CA ASP A 189 -10.34 23.38 -15.89
C ASP A 189 -10.16 23.24 -14.36
N ASP A 190 -11.13 23.68 -13.56
CA ASP A 190 -11.09 23.58 -12.09
C ASP A 190 -11.22 22.13 -11.57
N GLU A 191 -11.80 21.23 -12.36
CA GLU A 191 -11.89 19.80 -12.03
C GLU A 191 -10.57 19.07 -12.36
N ILE A 192 -9.91 19.50 -13.44
CA ILE A 192 -8.64 18.91 -13.91
C ILE A 192 -7.48 19.46 -13.10
N TRP A 193 -7.48 20.76 -12.82
CA TRP A 193 -6.48 21.48 -12.04
C TRP A 193 -7.18 22.21 -10.90
N PRO A 194 -7.62 21.48 -9.86
CA PRO A 194 -8.20 22.12 -8.70
C PRO A 194 -7.22 23.14 -8.14
N ALA A 195 -7.72 24.35 -7.88
CA ALA A 195 -6.95 25.34 -7.15
C ALA A 195 -6.43 24.68 -5.86
N PRO A 196 -5.19 25.01 -5.43
CA PRO A 196 -4.68 24.53 -4.15
C PRO A 196 -5.75 24.78 -3.10
N LYS A 197 -6.26 23.72 -2.46
CA LYS A 197 -7.16 23.89 -1.33
C LYS A 197 -6.42 24.79 -0.36
N GLU A 198 -6.91 26.00 -0.14
CA GLU A 198 -6.64 26.70 1.11
C GLU A 198 -6.91 25.67 2.18
N GLU A 199 -5.87 25.28 2.93
CA GLU A 199 -5.98 24.27 3.96
C GLU A 199 -7.20 24.63 4.77
N LEU A 200 -8.24 23.77 4.71
CA LEU A 200 -9.48 23.91 5.47
C LEU A 200 -9.08 24.44 6.83
N GLU A 201 -9.37 25.73 7.10
CA GLU A 201 -9.10 26.31 8.40
C GLU A 201 -9.82 25.37 9.35
N THR A 202 -9.06 24.63 10.17
CA THR A 202 -9.60 23.95 11.33
C THR A 202 -10.50 24.99 11.98
N GLU A 203 -11.82 24.74 12.04
CA GLU A 203 -12.81 25.72 12.52
C GLU A 203 -12.49 26.07 13.97
N LEU A 204 -11.53 26.98 14.12
CA LEU A 204 -11.06 27.51 15.38
C LEU A 204 -12.08 28.57 15.77
N PRO A 205 -12.54 28.55 17.03
CA PRO A 205 -13.45 29.57 17.51
C PRO A 205 -12.91 30.98 17.24
N ASP A 206 -13.76 31.92 16.83
CA ASP A 206 -13.36 33.31 16.61
C ASP A 206 -13.14 34.08 17.92
N ASP A 207 -13.62 33.54 19.05
CA ASP A 207 -13.46 34.13 20.38
C ASP A 207 -11.99 34.04 20.89
N PRO A 208 -11.29 35.18 21.07
CA PRO A 208 -9.88 35.19 21.47
C PRO A 208 -9.63 34.58 22.85
N ASP A 209 -10.59 34.64 23.78
CA ASP A 209 -10.44 34.06 25.11
C ASP A 209 -10.51 32.53 25.06
N GLN A 210 -11.38 31.98 24.21
CA GLN A 210 -11.44 30.55 23.94
C GLN A 210 -10.16 30.05 23.27
N LEU A 211 -9.61 30.81 22.31
CA LEU A 211 -8.33 30.49 21.67
C LEU A 211 -7.18 30.47 22.67
N ARG A 212 -7.07 31.48 23.56
CA ARG A 212 -6.05 31.52 24.62
C ARG A 212 -6.19 30.34 25.58
N LYS A 213 -7.41 29.94 25.93
CA LYS A 213 -7.68 28.76 26.76
C LYS A 213 -7.27 27.47 26.06
N MET A 214 -7.61 27.30 24.79
CA MET A 214 -7.22 26.15 23.97
C MET A 214 -5.70 26.05 23.84
N LYS A 215 -5.02 27.18 23.56
CA LYS A 215 -3.56 27.26 23.53
C LYS A 215 -2.94 26.79 24.84
N LYS A 216 -3.40 27.32 25.98
CA LYS A 216 -2.88 26.94 27.31
C LYS A 216 -3.09 25.45 27.62
N ASN A 217 -4.23 24.89 27.23
CA ASN A 217 -4.51 23.46 27.37
C ASN A 217 -3.54 22.61 26.55
N GLN A 218 -3.32 22.99 25.29
CA GLN A 218 -2.42 22.28 24.38
C GLN A 218 -0.96 22.39 24.81
N GLN A 219 -0.52 23.57 25.27
CA GLN A 219 0.80 23.76 25.88
C GLN A 219 0.98 22.86 27.10
N SER A 220 0.01 22.84 28.02
CA SER A 220 0.07 22.01 29.22
C SER A 220 0.15 20.52 28.89
N ALA A 221 -0.64 20.06 27.90
CA ALA A 221 -0.59 18.69 27.42
C ALA A 221 0.74 18.38 26.71
N ASN A 222 1.26 19.30 25.90
CA ASN A 222 2.55 19.17 25.22
C ASN A 222 3.70 19.05 26.24
N THR A 223 3.72 19.88 27.28
CA THR A 223 4.70 19.77 28.38
C THR A 223 4.66 18.40 29.06
N LYS A 224 3.47 17.82 29.29
CA LYS A 224 3.37 16.47 29.86
C LYS A 224 3.94 15.39 28.94
N ASP A 225 3.70 15.49 27.63
CA ASP A 225 4.25 14.55 26.66
C ASP A 225 5.77 14.70 26.53
N GLN A 226 6.28 15.94 26.55
CA GLN A 226 7.71 16.21 26.54
C GLN A 226 8.38 15.67 27.81
N ASN A 227 7.77 15.86 28.98
CA ASN A 227 8.23 15.24 30.22
C ASN A 227 8.22 13.71 30.14
N MET A 228 7.20 13.12 29.49
CA MET A 228 7.15 11.68 29.27
C MET A 228 8.31 11.20 28.38
N LEU A 229 8.73 11.99 27.40
CA LEU A 229 9.91 11.68 26.58
C LEU A 229 11.23 11.83 27.33
N ASP A 230 11.36 12.86 28.18
CA ASP A 230 12.62 13.23 28.82
C ASP A 230 12.86 12.53 30.17
N TYR A 231 11.78 12.20 30.89
CA TYR A 231 11.81 11.66 32.25
C TYR A 231 11.01 10.36 32.42
N GLN A 232 10.32 9.89 31.38
CA GLN A 232 9.38 8.76 31.46
C GLN A 232 8.28 8.96 32.51
N SER A 233 7.97 10.21 32.85
CA SER A 233 6.89 10.57 33.78
C SER A 233 6.23 11.89 33.34
N GLU A 234 4.99 12.15 33.78
CA GLU A 234 4.29 13.40 33.41
C GLU A 234 4.90 14.66 34.03
N LYS A 235 5.70 14.50 35.09
CA LYS A 235 6.34 15.59 35.83
C LYS A 235 7.82 15.63 35.51
N LYS A 236 8.42 16.81 35.64
CA LYS A 236 9.87 16.95 35.59
C LYS A 236 10.49 16.19 36.75
N ALA A 237 11.33 15.21 36.45
CA ALA A 237 12.15 14.53 37.46
C ALA A 237 13.49 15.25 37.64
N GLY A 238 14.22 14.92 38.71
CA GLY A 238 15.52 15.52 39.00
C GLY A 238 16.62 15.15 37.99
N GLU A 239 16.52 13.97 37.37
CA GLU A 239 17.52 13.44 36.44
C GLU A 239 16.86 13.06 35.11
N LEU A 240 17.56 13.31 33.99
CA LEU A 240 17.10 12.96 32.65
C LEU A 240 17.11 11.45 32.46
N CYS A 241 15.95 10.87 32.16
CA CYS A 241 15.78 9.46 31.87
C CYS A 241 15.01 9.31 30.55
N PRO A 242 15.65 9.60 29.40
CA PRO A 242 14.96 9.69 28.13
C PRO A 242 14.37 8.34 27.73
N MET A 243 13.14 8.36 27.21
CA MET A 243 12.44 7.16 26.78
C MET A 243 13.21 6.45 25.65
N PRO A 244 13.42 5.12 25.70
CA PRO A 244 14.13 4.42 24.62
C PRO A 244 13.37 4.46 23.29
N ALA A 245 14.08 4.26 22.18
CA ALA A 245 13.48 4.18 20.86
C ALA A 245 12.48 3.01 20.76
N GLY A 246 11.24 3.30 20.37
CA GLY A 246 10.20 2.27 20.24
C GLY A 246 8.82 2.84 19.89
N PRO A 247 7.80 1.96 19.73
CA PRO A 247 6.46 2.37 19.30
C PRO A 247 5.79 3.40 20.22
N LYS A 248 6.07 3.33 21.54
CA LYS A 248 5.54 4.29 22.52
C LYS A 248 6.15 5.68 22.33
N ARG A 249 7.48 5.77 22.15
CA ARG A 249 8.20 7.01 21.89
C ARG A 249 7.71 7.68 20.61
N MET A 250 7.59 6.92 19.53
CA MET A 250 7.12 7.41 18.23
C MET A 250 5.70 7.99 18.31
N LYS A 251 4.79 7.36 19.06
CA LYS A 251 3.43 7.88 19.28
C LYS A 251 3.44 9.22 20.00
N LEU A 252 4.30 9.39 21.01
CA LEU A 252 4.46 10.64 21.74
C LEU A 252 5.04 11.74 20.85
N GLU A 253 6.11 11.44 20.10
CA GLU A 253 6.72 12.39 19.15
C GLU A 253 5.72 12.87 18.10
N ASN A 254 4.92 11.98 17.52
CA ASN A 254 3.87 12.35 16.57
C ASN A 254 2.77 13.20 17.22
N ARG A 255 2.38 12.88 18.47
CA ARG A 255 1.40 13.65 19.23
C ARG A 255 1.90 15.05 19.57
N ILE A 256 3.18 15.18 19.94
CA ILE A 256 3.84 16.48 20.17
C ILE A 256 3.85 17.29 18.88
N LYS A 257 4.27 16.71 17.74
CA LYS A 257 4.26 17.39 16.43
C LYS A 257 2.87 17.93 16.07
N ALA A 258 1.82 17.11 16.22
CA ALA A 258 0.45 17.54 15.95
C ALA A 258 0.02 18.70 16.86
N ARG A 259 0.35 18.65 18.17
CA ARG A 259 0.06 19.73 19.11
C ARG A 259 0.81 21.01 18.79
N VAL A 260 2.07 20.92 18.39
CA VAL A 260 2.87 22.10 17.98
C VAL A 260 2.22 22.76 16.75
N LYS A 261 1.84 21.98 15.74
CA LYS A 261 1.13 22.52 14.56
C LYS A 261 -0.17 23.22 14.97
N PHE A 262 -0.97 22.60 15.83
CA PHE A 262 -2.23 23.20 16.29
C PHE A 262 -2.04 24.47 17.14
N ILE A 263 -0.98 24.54 17.96
CA ILE A 263 -0.63 25.77 18.70
C ILE A 263 -0.24 26.88 17.72
N GLN A 264 0.50 26.57 16.65
CA GLN A 264 0.84 27.53 15.60
C GLN A 264 -0.41 28.03 14.87
N GLU A 265 -1.37 27.15 14.56
CA GLU A 265 -2.67 27.52 13.96
C GLU A 265 -3.43 28.51 14.86
N ILE A 266 -3.51 28.24 16.17
CA ILE A 266 -4.12 29.16 17.14
C ILE A 266 -3.39 30.50 17.19
N ASP A 267 -2.05 30.49 17.18
CA ASP A 267 -1.25 31.71 17.22
C ASP A 267 -1.45 32.57 15.97
N LEU A 268 -1.51 31.96 14.79
CA LEU A 268 -1.85 32.65 13.55
C LEU A 268 -3.25 33.26 13.60
N LYS A 269 -4.25 32.53 14.13
CA LYS A 269 -5.62 33.05 14.29
C LYS A 269 -5.68 34.22 15.27
N LEU A 270 -5.01 34.13 16.42
CA LEU A 270 -4.93 35.24 17.38
C LEU A 270 -4.30 36.49 16.77
N VAL A 271 -3.22 36.36 15.99
CA VAL A 271 -2.60 37.50 15.28
C VAL A 271 -3.56 38.10 14.26
N LYS A 272 -4.31 37.27 13.51
CA LYS A 272 -5.34 37.75 12.57
C LYS A 272 -6.46 38.51 13.29
N THR A 273 -6.93 38.03 14.44
CA THR A 273 -8.00 38.67 15.22
C THR A 273 -7.55 39.97 15.88
N ASP A 274 -6.30 40.04 16.37
CA ASP A 274 -5.74 41.24 16.99
C ASP A 274 -5.33 42.33 15.96
N ALA A 275 -5.26 41.99 14.67
CA ALA A 275 -4.89 42.90 13.57
C ALA A 275 -6.09 43.63 12.91
N VAL A 276 -7.31 43.36 13.38
CA VAL A 276 -8.57 44.00 12.96
C VAL A 276 -9.01 45.01 14.02
#